data_AF-A0A0F9P454-F1
#
_entry.id   AF-A0A0F9P454-F1
#
_cell.length_a   1.000
_cell.length_b   1.000
_cell.length_c   1.000
_cell.angle_alpha   90.00
_cell.angle_beta   90.00
_cell.angle_gamma   90.00
#
_symmetry.space_group_name_H-M   'P 1'
#
loop_
_entity.id
_entity.type
_entity.pdbx_description
1 polymer ?
#
loop_
_entity_poly.entity_id
_entity_poly.type
_entity_poly.pdbx_seq_one_letter_code
_entity_poly.pdbx_strand_id
1 'polypeptide(L)'
;MSLAEVKLLQKYCNRVATDERDTAMATYFETATQHCDDAKLTANWVMGDVSAKLSNDENIQHCPVSAEQLGGLISRIKDNTISGKIAKQVFEAMWKGDGDADTVIEAKGLKQVS
;
A
#
# COMPACT_ATOMS: atom_id res chain seq x y z
N MET A 1 1.85 15.81 -9.94
CA MET A 1 1.76 15.89 -8.48
C MET A 1 2.45 17.18 -8.11
N SER A 2 1.69 18.13 -7.58
CA SER A 2 2.22 19.46 -7.30
C SER A 2 3.03 19.43 -6.00
N LEU A 3 4.00 20.33 -5.90
CA LEU A 3 4.77 20.55 -4.66
C LEU A 3 3.86 20.82 -3.44
N ALA A 4 2.61 21.27 -3.67
CA ALA A 4 1.62 21.52 -2.63
C ALA A 4 1.03 20.24 -2.04
N GLU A 5 0.85 19.18 -2.82
CA GLU A 5 0.30 17.89 -2.35
C GLU A 5 1.32 17.10 -1.52
N VAL A 6 2.59 17.10 -1.98
CA VAL A 6 3.72 16.52 -1.21
C VAL A 6 3.92 17.28 0.09
N LYS A 7 3.83 18.62 0.08
CA LYS A 7 3.87 19.44 1.30
C LYS A 7 2.65 19.24 2.19
N LEU A 8 1.49 18.85 1.66
CA LEU A 8 0.31 18.54 2.48
C LEU A 8 0.52 17.25 3.26
N LEU A 9 1.07 16.21 2.62
CA LEU A 9 1.51 14.95 3.23
C LEU A 9 2.61 15.18 4.27
N GLN A 10 3.62 15.98 3.92
CA GLN A 10 4.70 16.35 4.83
C GLN A 10 4.20 17.22 6.00
N LYS A 11 3.20 18.08 5.80
CA LYS A 11 2.60 18.92 6.85
C LYS A 11 1.68 18.12 7.77
N TYR A 12 1.00 17.09 7.25
CA TYR A 12 0.28 16.13 8.09
C TYR A 12 1.27 15.32 8.96
N CYS A 13 2.39 14.86 8.39
CA CYS A 13 3.42 14.14 9.17
C CYS A 13 4.22 15.06 10.13
N ASN A 14 4.52 16.30 9.75
CA ASN A 14 5.45 17.18 10.49
C ASN A 14 4.77 18.18 11.42
N ARG A 15 3.44 18.34 11.41
CA ARG A 15 2.75 19.27 12.34
C ARG A 15 2.34 18.57 13.64
N VAL A 16 3.30 17.83 14.19
CA VAL A 16 3.26 17.01 15.39
C VAL A 16 2.79 15.57 15.11
N ALA A 17 3.74 14.67 14.85
CA ALA A 17 3.58 13.26 15.20
C ALA A 17 3.45 13.18 16.74
N THR A 18 2.23 13.41 17.23
CA THR A 18 1.89 13.42 18.66
C THR A 18 1.32 12.10 19.13
N ASP A 19 1.04 11.18 18.20
CA ASP A 19 0.33 9.92 18.41
C ASP A 19 1.09 8.79 17.69
N GLU A 20 1.24 7.64 18.35
CA GLU A 20 1.96 6.46 17.84
C GLU A 20 1.40 5.96 16.50
N ARG A 21 0.11 6.21 16.23
CA ARG A 21 -0.57 5.83 14.98
C ARG A 21 0.00 6.55 13.76
N ASP A 22 0.30 7.85 13.90
CA ASP A 22 0.84 8.67 12.80
C ASP A 22 2.26 8.23 12.45
N THR A 23 3.08 7.93 13.47
CA THR A 23 4.43 7.40 13.29
C THR A 23 4.42 6.04 12.61
N ALA A 24 3.55 5.12 13.06
CA ALA A 24 3.44 3.79 12.46
C ALA A 24 3.03 3.86 10.98
N MET A 25 2.10 4.76 10.63
CA MET A 25 1.67 4.95 9.24
C MET A 25 2.79 5.53 8.36
N ALA A 26 3.56 6.49 8.88
CA ALA A 26 4.70 7.05 8.17
C ALA A 26 5.77 5.97 7.89
N THR A 27 6.10 5.15 8.90
CA THR A 27 7.04 4.02 8.71
C THR A 27 6.51 3.02 7.68
N TYR A 28 5.22 2.66 7.75
CA TYR A 28 4.60 1.76 6.78
C TYR A 28 4.71 2.30 5.34
N PHE A 29 4.42 3.58 5.14
CA PHE A 29 4.56 4.25 3.84
C PHE A 29 6.01 4.26 3.33
N GLU A 30 6.98 4.60 4.20
CA GLU A 30 8.39 4.65 3.84
C GLU A 30 8.91 3.27 3.42
N THR A 31 8.62 2.23 4.19
CA THR A 31 9.01 0.85 3.86
C THR A 31 8.38 0.38 2.55
N ALA A 32 7.07 0.59 2.36
CA ALA A 32 6.41 0.20 1.11
C ALA A 32 7.00 0.93 -0.11
N THR A 33 7.30 2.23 0.04
CA THR A 33 7.92 3.05 -1.01
C THR A 33 9.31 2.55 -1.36
N GLN A 34 10.13 2.17 -0.37
CA GLN A 34 11.47 1.61 -0.61
C GLN A 34 11.43 0.31 -1.42
N HIS A 35 10.38 -0.50 -1.26
CA HIS A 35 10.22 -1.76 -1.98
C HIS A 35 9.76 -1.62 -3.44
N CYS A 36 9.03 -0.56 -3.78
CA CYS A 36 8.49 -0.38 -5.14
C CYS A 36 9.08 0.79 -5.92
N ASP A 37 9.82 1.68 -5.24
CA ASP A 37 10.37 2.92 -5.78
C ASP A 37 9.29 3.76 -6.50
N ASP A 38 8.13 3.89 -5.86
CA ASP A 38 7.03 4.75 -6.35
C ASP A 38 6.23 5.33 -5.18
N ALA A 39 6.74 6.45 -4.66
CA ALA A 39 6.13 7.16 -3.53
C ALA A 39 4.70 7.62 -3.84
N LYS A 40 4.41 7.99 -5.10
CA LYS A 40 3.11 8.53 -5.47
C LYS A 40 2.05 7.43 -5.49
N LEU A 41 2.35 6.31 -6.13
CA LEU A 41 1.44 5.18 -6.18
C LEU A 41 1.26 4.58 -4.78
N THR A 42 2.34 4.49 -4.00
CA THR A 42 2.28 4.06 -2.60
C THR A 42 1.37 4.95 -1.77
N ALA A 43 1.49 6.27 -1.87
CA ALA A 43 0.64 7.20 -1.11
C ALA A 43 -0.84 7.01 -1.47
N ASN A 44 -1.16 6.81 -2.75
CA ASN A 44 -2.53 6.55 -3.19
C ASN A 44 -3.10 5.24 -2.61
N TRP A 45 -2.29 4.18 -2.54
CA TRP A 45 -2.70 2.89 -1.98
C TRP A 45 -2.85 2.94 -0.46
N VAL A 46 -1.89 3.56 0.24
CA VAL A 46 -1.93 3.69 1.70
C VAL A 46 -3.13 4.51 2.13
N MET A 47 -3.34 5.70 1.55
CA MET A 47 -4.47 6.58 1.91
C MET A 47 -5.82 6.09 1.38
N GLY A 48 -5.81 5.26 0.33
CA GLY A 48 -7.02 4.74 -0.31
C GLY A 48 -7.38 3.37 0.22
N ASP A 49 -6.85 2.34 -0.42
CA ASP A 49 -7.25 0.95 -0.20
C ASP A 49 -6.84 0.40 1.18
N VAL A 50 -5.66 0.77 1.72
CA VAL A 50 -5.25 0.33 3.07
C VAL A 50 -6.06 1.04 4.14
N SER A 51 -6.12 2.38 4.11
CA SER A 51 -6.91 3.16 5.09
C SER A 51 -8.40 2.83 5.05
N ALA A 52 -8.98 2.51 3.89
CA ALA A 52 -10.39 2.13 3.80
C ALA A 52 -10.69 0.75 4.42
N LYS A 53 -9.68 -0.09 4.57
CA LYS A 53 -9.82 -1.46 5.09
C LYS A 53 -9.53 -1.56 6.58
N LEU A 54 -8.68 -0.68 7.10
CA LEU A 54 -8.52 -0.48 8.53
C LEU A 54 -9.79 0.15 9.10
N SER A 55 -10.31 -0.40 10.20
CA SER A 55 -11.40 0.22 10.96
C SER A 55 -10.92 1.53 11.59
N ASN A 56 -11.83 2.47 11.91
CA ASN A 56 -11.49 3.77 12.51
C ASN A 56 -10.65 3.68 13.81
N ASP A 57 -10.71 2.54 14.51
CA ASP A 57 -9.98 2.27 15.75
C ASP A 57 -8.75 1.34 15.55
N GLU A 58 -8.50 0.86 14.34
CA GLU A 58 -7.40 -0.07 14.05
C GLU A 58 -6.13 0.68 13.64
N ASN A 59 -5.04 0.39 14.34
CA ASN A 59 -3.70 0.85 13.98
C ASN A 59 -3.20 0.08 12.75
N ILE A 60 -2.39 0.71 11.90
CA ILE A 60 -1.66 0.05 10.79
C ILE A 60 -0.82 -1.15 11.28
N GLN A 61 -0.45 -1.17 12.56
CA GLN A 61 0.20 -2.32 13.21
C GLN A 61 -0.66 -3.60 13.22
N HIS A 62 -1.97 -3.50 13.08
CA HIS A 62 -2.89 -4.63 12.94
C HIS A 62 -3.20 -4.98 11.48
N CYS A 63 -2.58 -4.28 10.52
CA CYS A 63 -2.74 -4.59 9.11
C CYS A 63 -2.17 -5.99 8.83
N PRO A 64 -2.96 -6.93 8.29
CA PRO A 64 -2.47 -8.26 7.93
C PRO A 64 -1.52 -8.23 6.73
N VAL A 65 -1.52 -7.14 5.96
CA VAL A 65 -0.61 -6.91 4.84
C VAL A 65 0.53 -6.01 5.30
N SER A 66 1.73 -6.57 5.39
CA SER A 66 2.94 -5.80 5.72
C SER A 66 3.27 -4.74 4.65
N ALA A 67 4.06 -3.74 5.02
CA ALA A 67 4.50 -2.70 4.10
C ALA A 67 5.28 -3.26 2.91
N GLU A 68 6.11 -4.27 3.15
CA GLU A 68 6.91 -4.95 2.12
C GLU A 68 6.01 -5.68 1.12
N GLN A 69 4.98 -6.37 1.61
CA GLN A 69 3.98 -7.04 0.77
C GLN A 69 3.20 -6.04 -0.08
N LEU A 70 2.79 -4.90 0.49
CA LEU A 70 2.15 -3.83 -0.28
C LEU A 70 3.10 -3.28 -1.35
N GLY A 71 4.37 -3.04 -1.02
CA GLY A 71 5.39 -2.65 -1.99
C GLY A 71 5.53 -3.67 -3.12
N GLY A 72 5.54 -4.95 -2.81
CA GLY A 72 5.53 -6.04 -3.80
C GLY A 72 4.32 -5.98 -4.74
N LEU A 73 3.12 -5.78 -4.19
CA LEU A 73 1.90 -5.60 -4.99
C LEU A 73 2.02 -4.39 -5.94
N ILE A 74 2.49 -3.26 -5.42
CA ILE A 74 2.66 -2.03 -6.21
C ILE A 74 3.68 -2.22 -7.33
N SER A 75 4.77 -2.95 -7.07
CA SER A 75 5.75 -3.31 -8.10
C SER A 75 5.11 -4.07 -9.27
N ARG A 76 4.14 -4.96 -8.99
CA ARG A 76 3.39 -5.70 -10.04
C ARG A 76 2.40 -4.85 -10.82
N ILE A 77 1.97 -3.73 -10.25
CA ILE A 77 1.22 -2.71 -10.99
C ILE A 77 2.18 -1.93 -11.89
N LYS A 78 3.33 -1.52 -11.34
CA LYS A 78 4.34 -0.70 -12.01
C LYS A 78 4.99 -1.41 -13.21
N ASP A 79 5.24 -2.72 -13.10
CA ASP A 79 5.78 -3.54 -14.18
C ASP A 79 4.72 -4.00 -15.20
N ASN A 80 3.45 -3.63 -15.00
CA ASN A 80 2.28 -4.02 -15.80
C ASN A 80 1.99 -5.53 -15.80
N THR A 81 2.47 -6.30 -14.81
CA THR A 81 2.05 -7.70 -14.62
C THR A 81 0.55 -7.79 -14.35
N ILE A 82 0.03 -6.84 -13.58
CA ILE A 82 -1.40 -6.70 -13.29
C ILE A 82 -1.88 -5.26 -13.42
N SER A 83 -3.15 -5.08 -13.79
CA SER A 83 -3.80 -3.76 -13.73
C SER A 83 -4.13 -3.37 -12.29
N GLY A 84 -4.35 -2.09 -12.03
CA GLY A 84 -4.82 -1.61 -10.72
C GLY A 84 -6.15 -2.25 -10.28
N LYS A 85 -7.03 -2.62 -11.23
CA LYS A 85 -8.28 -3.35 -10.94
C LYS A 85 -8.00 -4.76 -10.40
N ILE A 86 -7.06 -5.47 -11.02
CA ILE A 86 -6.64 -6.81 -10.58
C ILE A 86 -5.90 -6.71 -9.26
N ALA A 87 -5.07 -5.69 -9.07
CA ALA A 87 -4.35 -5.47 -7.82
C ALA A 87 -5.27 -5.35 -6.61
N LYS A 88 -6.46 -4.77 -6.74
CA LYS A 88 -7.45 -4.76 -5.64
C LYS A 88 -7.91 -6.18 -5.26
N GLN A 89 -8.10 -7.06 -6.24
CA GLN A 89 -8.47 -8.46 -6.00
C GLN A 89 -7.32 -9.24 -5.35
N VAL A 90 -6.08 -8.94 -5.75
CA VAL A 90 -4.87 -9.53 -5.15
C VAL A 90 -4.72 -9.05 -3.71
N PHE A 91 -4.87 -7.74 -3.46
CA PHE A 91 -4.84 -7.14 -2.14
C PHE A 91 -5.88 -7.75 -1.19
N GLU A 92 -7.12 -7.96 -1.65
CA GLU A 92 -8.15 -8.62 -0.84
C GLU A 92 -7.79 -10.06 -0.45
N ALA A 93 -7.07 -10.78 -1.30
CA ALA A 93 -6.60 -12.13 -1.01
C ALA A 93 -5.44 -12.10 -0.01
N MET A 94 -4.47 -11.20 -0.21
CA MET A 94 -3.37 -10.96 0.73
C MET A 94 -3.90 -10.60 2.11
N TRP A 95 -4.95 -9.76 2.18
CA TRP A 95 -5.61 -9.38 3.44
C TRP A 95 -6.23 -10.58 4.16
N LYS A 96 -6.67 -11.60 3.44
CA LYS A 96 -7.23 -12.85 4.00
C LYS A 96 -6.15 -13.85 4.41
N GLY A 97 -4.88 -13.56 4.12
CA GLY A 97 -3.75 -14.45 4.38
C GLY A 97 -3.46 -15.46 3.27
N ASP A 98 -3.96 -15.23 2.05
CA ASP A 98 -3.74 -16.14 0.91
C ASP A 98 -2.27 -16.12 0.38
N GLY A 99 -1.40 -15.28 0.95
CA GLY A 99 0.02 -15.16 0.59
C GLY A 99 0.42 -13.75 0.17
N ASP A 100 1.60 -13.62 -0.42
CA ASP A 100 2.06 -12.38 -1.06
C ASP A 100 1.47 -12.17 -2.46
N ALA A 101 1.77 -11.03 -3.07
CA ALA A 101 1.20 -10.65 -4.36
C ALA A 101 1.50 -11.69 -5.46
N ASP A 102 2.74 -12.18 -5.54
CA ASP A 102 3.16 -13.12 -6.58
C ASP A 102 2.47 -14.47 -6.41
N THR A 103 2.42 -14.98 -5.19
CA THR A 103 1.72 -16.22 -4.84
C THR A 103 0.26 -16.15 -5.27
N VAL A 104 -0.43 -15.04 -4.96
CA VAL A 104 -1.84 -14.87 -5.32
C VAL A 104 -2.04 -14.70 -6.83
N ILE A 105 -1.18 -13.95 -7.52
CA ILE A 105 -1.25 -13.75 -8.97
C ILE A 105 -1.10 -15.08 -9.70
N GLU A 106 -0.13 -15.90 -9.29
CA GLU A 106 0.12 -17.21 -9.88
C GLU A 106 -1.03 -18.18 -9.60
N ALA A 107 -1.47 -18.29 -8.35
CA ALA A 107 -2.54 -19.20 -7.95
C ALA A 107 -3.87 -18.92 -8.68
N LYS A 108 -4.14 -17.65 -9.00
CA LYS A 108 -5.39 -17.22 -9.65
C LYS A 108 -5.24 -16.99 -11.16
N GLY A 109 -4.04 -17.19 -11.72
CA GLY A 109 -3.79 -16.97 -13.16
C GLY A 109 -4.06 -15.53 -13.62
N LEU A 110 -3.86 -14.55 -12.75
CA LEU A 110 -4.31 -13.16 -12.94
C LEU A 110 -3.36 -12.29 -13.77
N LYS A 111 -2.37 -12.90 -14.44
CA LYS A 111 -1.45 -12.15 -15.30
C LYS A 111 -2.25 -11.46 -16.40
N GLN A 112 -1.90 -10.21 -16.69
CA GLN A 112 -2.55 -9.47 -17.75
C GLN A 112 -2.37 -10.20 -19.09
N VAL A 113 -3.48 -10.71 -19.64
CA VAL A 113 -3.51 -11.22 -21.01
C VAL A 113 -3.43 -10.01 -21.92
N SER A 114 -2.36 -9.92 -22.70
CA SER A 114 -2.06 -8.83 -23.63
C SER A 114 -3.00 -8.81 -24.83
#